data_AF-A0A554JHN6-F1
#
_entry.id   AF-A0A554JHN6-F1
#
_cell.length_a   1.000
_cell.length_b   1.000
_cell.length_c   1.000
_cell.angle_alpha   90.00
_cell.angle_beta   90.00
_cell.angle_gamma   90.00
#
_symmetry.space_group_name_H-M   'P 1'
#
loop_
_entity.id
_entity.type
_entity.pdbx_description
1 polymer ?
#
loop_
_entity_poly.entity_id
_entity_poly.type
_entity_poly.pdbx_seq_one_letter_code
_entity_poly.pdbx_strand_id
1 'polypeptide(L)'
;MNVRLLDAVLEEFIQSLESGTIAKVLRTIDLLEIFGHRLGMPHSKSVGGGLLELRIRGVQDVRIFYAFKSGEALLLHGYIKKSR
;
A
#
# COMPACT_ATOMS: atom_id res chain seq x y z
N MET A 1 -8.18 12.02 0.34
CA MET A 1 -6.76 12.40 0.15
C MET A 1 -6.30 11.75 -1.14
N ASN A 2 -5.48 12.42 -1.96
CA ASN A 2 -4.99 11.82 -3.20
C ASN A 2 -3.95 10.72 -2.90
N VAL A 3 -4.04 9.59 -3.60
CA VAL A 3 -3.03 8.53 -3.59
C VAL A 3 -2.46 8.39 -5.00
N ARG A 4 -1.13 8.37 -5.10
CA ARG A 4 -0.42 8.24 -6.37
C ARG A 4 0.62 7.12 -6.30
N LEU A 5 0.80 6.40 -7.40
CA LEU A 5 1.91 5.46 -7.58
C LEU A 5 3.16 6.21 -8.04
N LEU A 6 4.32 5.82 -7.53
CA LEU A 6 5.60 6.43 -7.86
C LEU A 6 5.95 6.26 -9.35
N ASP A 7 5.81 5.03 -9.87
CA ASP A 7 6.22 4.65 -11.22
C ASP A 7 5.37 3.49 -11.78
N ALA A 8 5.61 3.15 -13.04
CA ALA A 8 4.97 2.03 -13.73
C ALA A 8 5.38 0.66 -13.17
N VAL A 9 6.57 0.54 -12.55
CA VAL A 9 7.05 -0.73 -11.98
C VAL A 9 6.16 -1.17 -10.83
N LEU A 10 5.70 -0.23 -10.00
CA LEU A 10 4.73 -0.53 -8.95
C LEU A 10 3.36 -0.95 -9.53
N GLU A 11 2.91 -0.33 -10.61
CA GLU A 11 1.66 -0.69 -11.28
C GLU A 11 1.72 -2.11 -11.86
N GLU A 12 2.78 -2.43 -12.59
CA GLU A 12 3.05 -3.76 -13.13
C GLU A 12 3.13 -4.81 -12.01
N PHE A 13 3.78 -4.49 -10.89
CA PHE A 13 3.80 -5.35 -9.71
C PHE A 13 2.38 -5.64 -9.22
N ILE A 14 1.52 -4.61 -9.05
CA ILE A 14 0.14 -4.81 -8.60
C ILE A 14 -0.64 -5.67 -9.60
N GLN A 15 -0.50 -5.42 -10.90
CA GLN A 15 -1.17 -6.19 -11.95
C GLN A 15 -0.70 -7.65 -12.03
N SER A 16 0.51 -7.95 -11.56
CA SER A 16 1.05 -9.32 -11.49
C SER A 16 0.50 -10.18 -10.35
N LEU A 17 -0.23 -9.59 -9.40
CA LEU A 17 -0.80 -10.30 -8.25
C LEU A 17 -2.02 -11.14 -8.66
N GLU A 18 -2.40 -12.10 -7.81
CA GLU A 18 -3.65 -12.81 -8.00
C GLU A 18 -4.84 -11.86 -7.92
N SER A 19 -5.89 -12.09 -8.71
CA SER A 19 -7.06 -11.20 -8.81
C SER A 19 -7.69 -10.85 -7.46
N GLY A 20 -7.79 -11.82 -6.54
CA GLY A 20 -8.28 -11.59 -5.19
C GLY A 20 -7.36 -10.71 -4.34
N THR A 21 -6.04 -10.77 -4.58
CA THR A 21 -5.05 -9.89 -3.94
C THR A 21 -5.12 -8.48 -4.53
N ILE A 22 -5.27 -8.34 -5.85
CA ILE A 22 -5.47 -7.03 -6.52
C ILE A 22 -6.67 -6.31 -5.91
N ALA A 23 -7.81 -6.98 -5.80
CA ALA A 23 -9.02 -6.40 -5.21
C ALA A 23 -8.78 -5.88 -3.78
N LYS A 24 -7.98 -6.60 -2.97
CA LYS A 24 -7.62 -6.18 -1.61
C LYS A 24 -6.61 -5.04 -1.58
N VAL A 25 -5.69 -4.98 -2.55
CA VAL A 25 -4.78 -3.82 -2.72
C VAL A 25 -5.58 -2.57 -3.01
N LEU A 26 -6.46 -2.61 -4.03
CA LEU A 26 -7.32 -1.49 -4.39
C LEU A 26 -8.18 -1.04 -3.20
N ARG A 27 -8.83 -2.00 -2.51
CA ARG A 27 -9.59 -1.69 -1.30
C ARG A 27 -8.76 -1.02 -0.21
N THR A 28 -7.50 -1.40 -0.05
CA THR A 28 -6.61 -0.81 0.96
C THR A 28 -6.14 0.59 0.55
N ILE A 29 -5.98 0.84 -0.76
CA ILE A 29 -5.74 2.17 -1.31
C ILE A 29 -6.94 3.08 -1.05
N ASP A 30 -8.18 2.62 -1.28
CA ASP A 30 -9.39 3.40 -0.95
C ASP A 30 -9.43 3.80 0.52
N LEU A 31 -9.05 2.88 1.42
CA LEU A 31 -8.96 3.19 2.85
C LEU A 31 -7.91 4.26 3.14
N LEU A 32 -6.78 4.24 2.43
CA LEU A 32 -5.75 5.28 2.56
C LEU A 32 -6.26 6.62 2.05
N GLU A 33 -7.03 6.65 0.96
CA GLU A 33 -7.64 7.87 0.45
C GLU A 33 -8.65 8.46 1.43
N ILE A 34 -9.50 7.62 2.05
CA ILE A 34 -10.55 8.04 2.99
C ILE A 34 -9.95 8.52 4.32
N PHE A 35 -9.03 7.73 4.89
CA PHE A 35 -8.54 7.97 6.26
C PHE A 35 -7.24 8.77 6.30
N GLY A 36 -6.45 8.79 5.22
CA GLY A 36 -5.19 9.52 5.12
C GLY A 36 -4.25 9.21 6.28
N HIS A 37 -3.75 10.25 6.94
CA HIS A 37 -2.90 10.15 8.12
C HIS A 37 -3.50 9.38 9.30
N ARG A 38 -4.84 9.19 9.34
CA ARG A 38 -5.53 8.42 10.38
C ARG A 38 -5.61 6.93 10.07
N LEU A 39 -5.20 6.49 8.87
CA LEU A 39 -5.15 5.06 8.58
C LEU A 39 -4.05 4.42 9.43
N GLY A 40 -4.46 3.54 10.33
CA GLY A 40 -3.57 2.81 11.22
C GLY A 40 -3.70 1.29 11.07
N MET A 41 -3.25 0.57 12.09
CA MET A 41 -3.36 -0.88 12.13
C MET A 41 -4.83 -1.32 12.08
N PRO A 42 -5.16 -2.44 11.41
CA PRO A 42 -4.22 -3.41 10.81
C PRO A 42 -3.75 -3.04 9.39
N HIS A 43 -4.29 -2.00 8.77
CA HIS A 43 -4.11 -1.68 7.35
C HIS A 43 -2.86 -0.87 7.03
N SER A 44 -2.39 -0.05 7.97
CA SER A 44 -1.15 0.71 7.84
C SER A 44 -0.31 0.62 9.09
N LYS A 45 1.02 0.65 8.92
CA LYS A 45 1.98 0.69 10.03
C LYS A 45 3.15 1.61 9.67
N SER A 46 3.60 2.41 10.62
CA SER A 46 4.86 3.15 10.49
C SER A 46 6.06 2.18 10.55
N VAL A 47 7.00 2.35 9.63
CA VAL A 47 8.29 1.64 9.64
C VAL A 47 9.45 2.56 10.05
N GLY A 48 9.15 3.81 10.44
CA GLY A 48 10.11 4.81 10.90
C GLY A 48 10.54 5.79 9.80
N GLY A 49 11.11 6.93 10.20
CA GLY A 49 11.65 7.93 9.25
C GLY A 49 10.62 8.57 8.31
N GLY A 50 9.33 8.59 8.69
CA GLY A 50 8.25 9.09 7.84
C GLY A 50 7.78 8.09 6.77
N LEU A 51 8.34 6.88 6.74
CA LEU A 51 7.93 5.79 5.87
C LEU A 51 6.88 4.92 6.56
N LEU A 52 5.86 4.52 5.80
CA LEU A 52 4.78 3.65 6.24
C LEU A 52 4.62 2.47 5.29
N GLU A 53 3.97 1.41 5.74
CA GLU A 53 3.57 0.26 4.92
C GLU A 53 2.05 0.10 4.92
N LEU A 54 1.44 -0.07 3.75
CA LEU A 54 0.12 -0.69 3.63
C LEU A 54 0.26 -2.19 3.82
N ARG A 55 -0.66 -2.79 4.57
CA ARG A 55 -0.64 -4.18 5.01
C ARG A 55 -1.84 -4.92 4.44
N ILE A 56 -1.62 -5.57 3.31
CA ILE A 56 -2.63 -6.36 2.63
C ILE A 56 -2.43 -7.82 3.03
N ARG A 57 -3.45 -8.41 3.66
CA ARG A 57 -3.42 -9.80 4.15
C ARG A 57 -4.31 -10.71 3.31
N GLY A 58 -3.84 -11.90 3.00
CA GLY A 58 -4.59 -12.84 2.18
C GLY A 58 -3.82 -14.10 1.80
N VAL A 59 -4.17 -14.67 0.65
CA VAL A 59 -3.43 -15.77 0.03
C VAL A 59 -1.99 -15.31 -0.27
N GLN A 60 -1.87 -14.10 -0.85
CA GLN A 60 -0.61 -13.39 -0.94
C GLN A 60 -0.60 -12.26 0.09
N ASP A 61 0.35 -12.31 1.01
CA ASP A 61 0.59 -11.25 1.99
C ASP A 61 1.44 -10.16 1.31
N VAL A 62 0.84 -9.02 0.99
CA VAL A 62 1.49 -7.93 0.25
C VAL A 62 1.76 -6.74 1.18
N ARG A 63 2.92 -6.11 1.02
CA ARG A 63 3.25 -4.83 1.64
C ARG A 63 3.56 -3.82 0.55
N ILE A 64 3.01 -2.62 0.70
CA ILE A 64 3.30 -1.49 -0.19
C ILE A 64 3.80 -0.35 0.67
N PHE A 65 5.06 0.04 0.51
CA PHE A 65 5.62 1.19 1.18
C PHE A 65 5.06 2.47 0.60
N TYR A 66 4.82 3.44 1.47
CA TYR A 66 4.35 4.77 1.07
C TYR A 66 4.81 5.84 2.04
N ALA A 67 4.78 7.08 1.58
CA ALA A 67 5.03 8.26 2.40
C ALA A 67 4.01 9.35 2.08
N PHE A 68 3.79 10.23 3.05
CA PHE A 68 2.99 11.44 2.81
C PHE A 68 3.90 12.56 2.32
N LYS A 69 3.55 13.19 1.20
CA LYS A 69 4.27 14.35 0.65
C LYS A 69 3.27 15.33 0.07
N SER A 70 3.39 16.60 0.44
CA SER A 70 2.55 17.68 -0.10
C SER A 70 1.03 17.44 -0.01
N GLY A 71 0.56 16.76 1.05
CA GLY A 71 -0.86 16.45 1.24
C GLY A 71 -1.38 15.23 0.47
N GLU A 72 -0.49 14.49 -0.19
CA GLU A 72 -0.79 13.26 -0.92
C GLU A 72 -0.07 12.07 -0.28
N ALA A 73 -0.56 10.87 -0.51
CA ALA A 73 0.21 9.65 -0.24
C ALA A 73 0.82 9.09 -1.52
N LEU A 74 2.14 8.96 -1.53
CA LEU A 74 2.90 8.42 -2.64
C LEU A 74 3.27 6.96 -2.33
N LEU A 75 2.72 6.01 -3.07
CA LEU A 75 3.07 4.60 -3.00
C LEU A 75 4.39 4.37 -3.74
N LEU A 76 5.38 3.81 -3.06
CA LEU A 76 6.79 3.79 -3.48
C LEU A 76 7.23 2.45 -4.05
N HIS A 77 6.94 1.36 -3.34
CA HIS A 77 7.40 0.02 -3.71
C HIS A 77 6.53 -1.04 -3.06
N GLY A 78 6.24 -2.12 -3.78
CA GLY A 78 5.43 -3.22 -3.31
C GLY A 78 6.16 -4.56 -3.40
N TYR A 79 5.90 -5.45 -2.46
CA TYR A 79 6.42 -6.81 -2.50
C TYR A 79 5.47 -7.81 -1.83
N ILE A 80 5.55 -9.07 -2.27
CA ILE A 80 4.92 -10.20 -1.57
C ILE A 80 5.87 -10.64 -0.45
N LYS A 81 5.38 -10.62 0.79
CA LYS A 81 6.14 -11.04 1.96
C LYS A 81 6.37 -12.56 1.90
N LYS A 82 7.64 -12.98 1.89
CA LYS A 82 8.05 -14.39 1.70
C LYS A 82 8.13 -15.23 3.00
N SER A 83 7.99 -14.62 4.16
CA SER A 83 8.08 -15.28 5.47
C SER A 83 7.03 -14.74 6.43
N ARG A 84 6.69 -15.44 7.52
CA ARG A 84 5.73 -14.96 8.53
C ARG A 84 6.25 -13.72 9.26
#